data_AF-A0A534MSG0-F1
#
_entry.id   AF-A0A534MSG0-F1
#
_cell.length_a   1.000
_cell.length_b   1.000
_cell.length_c   1.000
_cell.angle_alpha   90.00
_cell.angle_beta   90.00
_cell.angle_gamma   90.00
#
_symmetry.space_group_name_H-M   'P 1'
#
loop_
_entity.id
_entity.type
_entity.pdbx_description
1 polymer ?
#
loop_
_entity_poly.entity_id
_entity_poly.type
_entity_poly.pdbx_seq_one_letter_code
_entity_poly.pdbx_strand_id
1 'polypeptide(L)'
;MRRTRGSYAQYKAHRPHGAVVVQDDLRKELRDLRDQIEALRSALSDVARPYTELMGYVERLQDFSRGYFRILDLYAKHGRVSPDLVIPGLKDDISRHIVVALFDRPDRNISQITEAVKGKRGTASRRIVRARLADLQREAIVVATPGSRARTFRVAEEVAEKWSQVLGVPKYRDQPHEDQGTNR
;
A
#
# COMPACT_ATOMS: atom_id res chain seq x y z
N MET A 1 -33.19 -101.04 -44.33
CA MET A 1 -33.16 -100.08 -45.46
C MET A 1 -33.82 -98.76 -45.04
N ARG A 2 -33.05 -97.78 -44.56
CA ARG A 2 -33.18 -96.32 -44.78
C ARG A 2 -32.26 -95.55 -43.80
N ARG A 3 -31.43 -94.68 -44.37
CA ARG A 3 -30.50 -93.70 -43.76
C ARG A 3 -31.31 -92.61 -43.02
N THR A 4 -30.79 -91.85 -42.04
CA THR A 4 -29.84 -90.71 -42.15
C THR A 4 -29.52 -90.17 -40.74
N ARG A 5 -28.25 -90.00 -40.34
CA ARG A 5 -27.41 -88.76 -40.31
C ARG A 5 -27.99 -87.52 -39.61
N GLY A 6 -27.18 -86.95 -38.71
CA GLY A 6 -27.23 -85.57 -38.19
C GLY A 6 -27.35 -85.55 -36.66
N SER A 7 -26.68 -84.70 -35.87
CA SER A 7 -25.84 -83.54 -36.15
C SER A 7 -25.20 -83.15 -34.81
N TYR A 8 -23.87 -83.07 -34.72
CA TYR A 8 -23.19 -82.46 -33.57
C TYR A 8 -23.33 -80.94 -33.71
N ALA A 9 -24.36 -80.37 -33.08
CA ALA A 9 -24.59 -78.93 -33.05
C ALA A 9 -24.11 -78.34 -31.71
N GLN A 10 -22.91 -77.74 -31.77
CA GLN A 10 -22.41 -76.59 -31.02
C GLN A 10 -23.06 -76.27 -29.66
N TYR A 11 -22.28 -76.46 -28.60
CA TYR A 11 -22.42 -75.69 -27.37
C TYR A 11 -22.20 -74.19 -27.66
N LYS A 12 -23.28 -73.41 -27.74
CA LYS A 12 -23.19 -71.95 -27.62
C LYS A 12 -22.95 -71.62 -26.14
N ALA A 13 -21.71 -71.24 -25.82
CA ALA A 13 -21.40 -70.58 -24.56
C ALA A 13 -22.22 -69.29 -24.46
N HIS A 14 -23.19 -69.26 -23.56
CA HIS A 14 -23.88 -68.04 -23.17
C HIS A 14 -22.86 -67.11 -22.48
N ARG A 15 -22.38 -66.09 -23.20
CA ARG A 15 -21.69 -64.96 -22.56
C ARG A 15 -22.72 -64.11 -21.81
N PRO A 16 -22.48 -63.72 -20.55
CA PRO A 16 -23.41 -62.89 -19.81
C PRO A 16 -23.39 -61.45 -20.33
N HIS A 17 -24.37 -61.10 -21.16
CA HIS A 17 -24.57 -59.73 -21.67
C HIS A 17 -24.79 -58.70 -20.53
N GLY A 18 -25.25 -59.13 -19.36
CA GLY A 18 -25.48 -58.24 -18.21
C GLY A 18 -24.23 -57.65 -17.56
N ALA A 19 -23.07 -58.33 -17.63
CA ALA A 19 -21.84 -57.85 -17.00
C ALA A 19 -21.20 -56.68 -17.76
N VAL A 20 -21.36 -56.64 -19.09
CA VAL A 20 -20.79 -55.59 -19.95
C VAL A 20 -21.60 -54.29 -19.83
N VAL A 21 -22.93 -54.38 -19.81
CA VAL A 21 -23.82 -53.21 -19.68
C VAL A 21 -23.64 -52.51 -18.33
N VAL A 22 -23.57 -53.28 -17.24
CA VAL A 22 -23.32 -52.72 -15.90
C VAL A 22 -21.93 -52.06 -15.80
N GLN A 23 -20.93 -52.61 -16.48
CA GLN A 23 -19.59 -52.03 -16.51
C GLN A 23 -19.52 -50.74 -17.36
N ASP A 24 -20.31 -50.65 -18.42
CA ASP A 24 -20.40 -49.46 -19.27
C ASP A 24 -21.17 -48.32 -18.60
N ASP A 25 -22.25 -48.63 -17.88
CA ASP A 25 -23.01 -47.67 -17.07
C ASP A 25 -22.15 -47.11 -15.93
N LEU A 26 -21.42 -47.97 -15.21
CA LEU A 26 -20.50 -47.54 -14.15
C LEU A 26 -19.36 -46.66 -14.70
N ARG A 27 -18.84 -46.97 -15.89
CA ARG A 27 -17.83 -46.14 -16.58
C ARG A 27 -18.40 -44.79 -17.04
N LYS A 28 -19.69 -44.73 -17.33
CA LYS A 28 -20.37 -43.49 -17.70
C LYS A 28 -20.57 -42.62 -16.47
N GLU A 29 -21.05 -43.19 -15.36
CA GLU A 29 -21.18 -42.50 -14.07
C GLU A 29 -19.84 -41.97 -13.56
N LEU A 30 -18.77 -42.75 -13.67
CA LEU A 30 -17.41 -42.30 -13.31
C LEU A 30 -16.91 -41.14 -14.18
N ARG A 31 -17.29 -41.11 -15.47
CA ARG A 31 -16.96 -39.99 -16.36
C ARG A 31 -17.78 -38.76 -16.01
N ASP A 32 -19.09 -38.93 -15.82
CA ASP A 32 -19.98 -37.83 -15.46
C ASP A 32 -19.61 -37.22 -14.11
N LEU A 33 -19.23 -38.03 -13.11
CA LEU A 33 -18.72 -37.57 -11.83
C LEU A 33 -17.39 -36.80 -11.98
N ARG A 34 -16.47 -37.29 -12.81
CA ARG A 34 -15.21 -36.59 -13.07
C ARG A 34 -15.45 -35.25 -13.74
N ASP A 35 -16.36 -35.20 -14.70
CA ASP A 35 -16.70 -33.98 -15.44
C ASP A 35 -17.42 -32.97 -14.52
N GLN A 36 -18.27 -33.44 -13.60
CA GLN A 36 -18.88 -32.62 -12.53
C GLN A 36 -17.85 -32.08 -11.54
N ILE A 37 -16.86 -32.88 -11.14
CA ILE A 37 -15.76 -32.45 -10.25
C ILE A 37 -14.93 -31.36 -10.94
N GLU A 38 -14.66 -31.49 -12.24
CA GLU A 38 -13.89 -30.50 -12.99
C GLU A 38 -14.67 -29.19 -13.16
N ALA A 39 -15.97 -29.28 -13.45
CA ALA A 39 -16.86 -28.12 -13.49
C ALA A 39 -16.93 -27.40 -12.13
N LEU A 40 -17.01 -28.15 -11.02
CA LEU A 40 -17.01 -27.61 -9.66
C LEU A 40 -15.68 -26.92 -9.34
N ARG A 41 -14.54 -27.50 -9.73
CA ARG A 41 -13.21 -26.90 -9.56
C ARG A 41 -13.08 -25.58 -10.34
N SER A 42 -13.58 -25.54 -11.57
CA SER A 42 -13.60 -24.31 -12.37
C SER A 42 -14.43 -23.22 -11.71
N ALA A 43 -15.66 -23.54 -11.28
CA ALA A 43 -16.53 -22.59 -10.61
C ALA A 43 -15.93 -22.07 -9.29
N LEU A 44 -15.28 -22.93 -8.51
CA LEU A 44 -14.55 -22.53 -7.30
C LEU A 44 -13.35 -21.63 -7.63
N SER A 45 -12.62 -21.89 -8.71
CA SER A 45 -11.51 -21.03 -9.15
C SER A 45 -11.99 -19.66 -9.63
N ASP A 46 -13.18 -19.59 -10.23
CA ASP A 46 -13.79 -18.33 -10.68
C ASP A 46 -14.27 -17.49 -9.49
N VAL A 47 -14.78 -18.14 -8.45
CA VAL A 47 -15.21 -17.48 -7.21
C VAL A 47 -14.02 -17.11 -6.32
N ALA A 48 -12.93 -17.88 -6.32
CA ALA A 48 -11.71 -17.60 -5.54
C ALA A 48 -10.97 -16.34 -6.01
N ARG A 49 -11.03 -16.01 -7.32
CA ARG A 49 -10.36 -14.84 -7.91
C ARG A 49 -10.78 -13.51 -7.25
N PRO A 50 -12.09 -13.18 -7.16
CA PRO A 50 -12.60 -12.01 -6.42
C PRO A 50 -12.13 -11.91 -4.97
N TYR A 51 -11.92 -13.04 -4.27
CA TYR A 51 -11.45 -13.01 -2.88
C TYR A 51 -10.01 -12.51 -2.77
N THR A 52 -9.15 -12.83 -3.73
CA THR A 52 -7.77 -12.29 -3.79
C THR A 52 -7.76 -10.78 -3.92
N GLU A 53 -8.65 -10.22 -4.74
CA GLU A 53 -8.77 -8.78 -4.93
C GLU A 53 -9.32 -8.09 -3.66
N LEU A 54 -10.34 -8.70 -3.02
CA LEU A 54 -10.86 -8.25 -1.73
C LEU A 54 -9.80 -8.25 -0.64
N MET A 55 -8.95 -9.27 -0.57
CA MET A 55 -7.84 -9.31 0.39
C MET A 55 -6.84 -8.17 0.14
N GLY A 56 -6.55 -7.83 -1.12
CA GLY A 56 -5.73 -6.67 -1.45
C GLY A 56 -6.34 -5.33 -0.98
N TYR A 57 -7.67 -5.18 -1.05
CA TYR A 57 -8.36 -4.00 -0.50
C TYR A 57 -8.32 -3.96 1.04
N VAL A 58 -8.47 -5.12 1.70
CA VAL A 58 -8.39 -5.24 3.16
C VAL A 58 -6.99 -4.93 3.66
N GLU A 59 -5.94 -5.43 3.00
CA GLU A 59 -4.55 -5.11 3.34
C GLU A 59 -4.29 -3.60 3.22
N ARG A 60 -4.71 -2.98 2.11
CA ARG A 60 -4.60 -1.53 1.92
C ARG A 60 -5.34 -0.74 2.99
N LEU A 61 -6.52 -1.20 3.40
CA LEU A 61 -7.29 -0.58 4.48
C LEU A 61 -6.60 -0.72 5.84
N GLN A 62 -5.99 -1.88 6.11
CA GLN A 62 -5.22 -2.10 7.34
C GLN A 62 -4.00 -1.20 7.41
N ASP A 63 -3.28 -1.01 6.30
CA ASP A 63 -2.17 -0.06 6.21
C ASP A 63 -2.61 1.38 6.52
N PHE A 64 -3.71 1.82 5.91
CA PHE A 64 -4.27 3.15 6.17
C PHE A 64 -4.70 3.30 7.63
N SER A 65 -5.36 2.28 8.18
CA SER A 65 -5.84 2.26 9.56
C SER A 65 -4.67 2.32 10.56
N ARG A 66 -3.57 1.60 10.29
CA ARG A 66 -2.34 1.69 11.10
C ARG A 66 -1.78 3.11 11.16
N GLY A 67 -1.72 3.80 10.02
CA GLY A 67 -1.29 5.21 9.96
C GLY A 67 -2.22 6.12 10.76
N TYR A 68 -3.53 5.98 10.57
CA TYR A 68 -4.54 6.78 11.28
C TYR A 68 -4.52 6.56 12.81
N PHE A 69 -4.48 5.31 13.27
CA PHE A 69 -4.37 5.03 14.71
C PHE A 69 -3.08 5.56 15.32
N ARG A 70 -1.99 5.59 14.56
CA ARG A 70 -0.71 6.16 15.02
C ARG A 70 -0.82 7.67 15.22
N ILE A 71 -1.51 8.38 14.32
CA ILE A 71 -1.81 9.81 14.49
C ILE A 71 -2.67 10.03 15.74
N LEU A 72 -3.71 9.22 15.95
CA LEU A 72 -4.56 9.30 17.14
C LEU A 72 -3.78 9.02 18.43
N ASP A 73 -2.90 8.02 18.45
CA ASP A 73 -2.03 7.69 19.59
C ASP A 73 -1.05 8.84 19.89
N LEU A 74 -0.45 9.45 18.86
CA LEU A 74 0.40 10.63 19.00
C LEU A 74 -0.36 11.81 19.60
N TYR A 75 -1.57 12.07 19.09
CA TYR A 75 -2.44 13.12 19.61
C TYR A 75 -2.86 12.86 21.05
N ALA A 76 -3.25 11.62 21.40
CA ALA A 76 -3.65 11.24 22.75
C ALA A 76 -2.49 11.38 23.76
N LYS A 77 -1.27 11.04 23.37
CA LYS A 77 -0.08 11.12 24.24
C LYS A 77 0.48 12.53 24.41
N HIS A 78 0.42 13.36 23.37
CA HIS A 78 1.14 14.64 23.34
C HIS A 78 0.24 15.88 23.15
N GLY A 79 -1.06 15.68 22.94
CA GLY A 79 -2.05 16.75 22.71
C GLY A 79 -1.90 17.48 21.37
N ARG A 80 -0.89 17.12 20.56
CA ARG A 80 -0.62 17.69 19.24
C ARG A 80 0.15 16.71 18.37
N VAL A 81 -0.10 16.77 17.06
CA VAL A 81 0.69 16.05 16.06
C VAL A 81 1.64 17.07 15.45
N SER A 82 2.91 17.03 15.84
CA SER A 82 3.91 18.00 15.39
C SER A 82 5.27 17.33 15.16
N PRO A 83 6.09 17.83 14.22
CA PRO A 83 7.38 17.21 13.89
C PRO A 83 8.39 17.15 15.05
N ASP A 84 8.14 17.84 16.17
CA ASP A 84 8.97 17.77 17.38
C ASP A 84 9.00 16.38 18.02
N LEU A 85 8.03 15.52 17.71
CA LEU A 85 7.98 14.12 18.13
C LEU A 85 9.10 13.24 17.56
N VAL A 86 9.65 13.58 16.39
CA VAL A 86 10.70 12.80 15.69
C VAL A 86 12.05 13.49 15.67
N ILE A 87 12.11 14.74 16.12
CA ILE A 87 13.30 15.57 16.10
C ILE A 87 13.71 15.81 17.56
N PRO A 88 14.59 14.95 18.14
CA PRO A 88 15.09 15.14 19.49
C PRO A 88 15.81 16.49 19.57
N GLY A 89 15.33 17.41 20.41
CA GLY A 89 15.94 18.73 20.58
C GLY A 89 15.10 19.91 20.09
N LEU A 90 14.00 19.68 19.37
CA LEU A 90 13.10 20.74 18.90
C LEU A 90 12.20 21.30 20.02
N LYS A 91 12.81 21.86 21.07
CA LYS A 91 12.12 22.33 22.28
C LYS A 91 11.53 23.74 22.12
N ASP A 92 12.20 24.64 21.41
CA ASP A 92 11.75 26.02 21.33
C ASP A 92 10.62 26.24 20.31
N ASP A 93 9.70 27.12 20.69
CA ASP A 93 8.45 27.38 19.97
C ASP A 93 8.66 27.87 18.53
N ILE A 94 9.66 28.72 18.32
CA ILE A 94 9.95 29.30 17.02
C ILE A 94 10.53 28.23 16.08
N SER A 95 11.47 27.41 16.54
CA SER A 95 12.02 26.31 15.73
C SER A 95 10.94 25.32 15.31
N ARG A 96 9.98 25.00 16.20
CA ARG A 96 8.81 24.17 15.85
C ARG A 96 8.01 24.80 14.71
N HIS A 97 7.66 26.07 14.83
CA HIS A 97 6.89 26.76 13.78
C HIS A 97 7.65 26.90 12.47
N ILE A 98 8.98 27.03 12.50
CA ILE A 98 9.83 27.02 11.30
C ILE A 98 9.73 25.67 10.59
N VAL A 99 9.93 24.57 11.31
CA VAL A 99 9.89 23.22 10.74
C VAL A 99 8.50 22.93 10.16
N VAL A 100 7.42 23.26 10.89
CA VAL A 100 6.05 23.13 10.37
C VAL A 100 5.85 23.97 9.10
N ALA A 101 6.32 25.21 9.07
CA ALA A 101 6.18 26.07 7.88
C ALA A 101 6.93 25.53 6.65
N LEU A 102 8.05 24.83 6.86
CA LEU A 102 8.83 24.19 5.80
C LEU A 102 8.22 22.85 5.33
N PHE A 103 7.56 22.10 6.22
CA PHE A 103 6.75 20.95 5.81
C PHE A 103 5.51 21.37 5.02
N ASP A 104 4.86 22.48 5.37
CA ASP A 104 3.68 22.98 4.67
C ASP A 104 4.00 23.42 3.23
N ARG A 105 5.12 24.14 3.04
CA ARG A 105 5.68 24.37 1.70
C ARG A 105 7.20 24.40 1.78
N PRO A 106 7.90 23.57 0.99
CA PRO A 106 9.36 23.55 0.94
C PRO A 106 9.91 24.80 0.22
N ASP A 107 11.25 24.90 0.19
CA ASP A 107 12.02 25.89 -0.58
C ASP A 107 11.67 27.35 -0.33
N ARG A 108 11.38 27.68 0.94
CA ARG A 108 11.08 29.06 1.35
C ARG A 108 12.34 29.82 1.70
N ASN A 109 12.37 31.10 1.35
CA ASN A 109 13.40 32.02 1.86
C ASN A 109 13.05 32.52 3.27
N ILE A 110 14.03 33.13 3.94
CA ILE A 110 13.85 33.59 5.32
C ILE A 110 12.71 34.62 5.52
N SER A 111 12.41 35.47 4.53
CA SER A 111 11.27 36.39 4.61
C SER A 111 9.97 35.61 4.70
N GLN A 112 9.79 34.65 3.79
CA GLN A 112 8.58 33.82 3.70
C GLN A 112 8.41 32.94 4.93
N ILE A 113 9.49 32.40 5.47
CA ILE A 113 9.47 31.63 6.72
C ILE A 113 9.04 32.53 7.88
N THR A 114 9.59 33.75 7.96
CA THR A 114 9.23 34.70 9.03
C THR A 114 7.74 35.03 9.01
N GLU A 115 7.17 35.30 7.83
CA GLU A 115 5.72 35.57 7.71
C GLU A 115 4.87 34.35 8.04
N ALA A 116 5.27 33.15 7.62
CA ALA A 116 4.57 31.91 7.97
C ALA A 116 4.57 31.65 9.48
N VAL A 117 5.71 31.85 10.15
CA VAL A 117 5.83 31.74 11.61
C VAL A 117 4.99 32.80 12.30
N LYS A 118 5.01 34.05 11.82
CA LYS A 118 4.19 35.15 12.36
C LYS A 118 2.70 34.84 12.23
N GLY A 119 2.26 34.27 11.11
CA GLY A 119 0.86 33.88 10.91
C GLY A 119 0.36 32.85 11.92
N LYS A 120 1.21 31.93 12.36
CA LYS A 120 0.84 30.88 13.34
C LYS A 120 1.01 31.31 14.80
N ARG A 121 2.05 32.09 15.09
CA ARG A 121 2.45 32.50 16.46
C ARG A 121 1.95 33.90 16.84
N GLY A 122 1.43 34.66 15.88
CA GLY A 122 1.08 36.08 16.01
C GLY A 122 2.28 37.03 15.87
N THR A 123 3.45 36.65 16.39
CA THR A 123 4.69 37.44 16.25
C THR A 123 5.87 36.58 15.78
N ALA A 124 6.78 37.18 15.01
CA ALA A 124 8.06 36.57 14.67
C ALA A 124 9.09 37.66 14.37
N SER A 125 10.26 37.57 15.00
CA SER A 125 11.40 38.43 14.65
C SER A 125 12.27 37.73 13.63
N ARG A 126 12.48 38.37 12.47
CA ARG A 126 13.36 37.85 11.41
C ARG A 126 14.77 37.52 11.90
N ARG A 127 15.29 38.30 12.88
CA ARG A 127 16.61 38.04 13.50
C ARG A 127 16.61 36.70 14.25
N ILE A 128 15.56 36.45 15.03
CA ILE A 128 15.41 35.22 15.80
C ILE A 128 15.19 34.03 14.85
N VAL A 129 14.34 34.19 13.84
CA VAL A 129 14.12 33.15 12.80
C VAL A 129 15.43 32.82 12.09
N ARG A 130 16.28 33.81 11.78
CA ARG A 130 17.61 33.58 11.20
C ARG A 130 18.50 32.74 12.10
N ALA A 131 18.57 33.09 13.38
CA ALA A 131 19.39 32.39 14.36
C ALA A 131 18.93 30.92 14.49
N ARG A 132 17.61 30.71 14.61
CA ARG A 132 17.03 29.36 14.68
C ARG A 132 17.24 28.55 13.42
N LEU A 133 17.12 29.15 12.22
CA LEU A 133 17.45 28.45 10.98
C LEU A 133 18.93 28.02 10.93
N ALA A 134 19.85 28.83 11.46
CA ALA A 134 21.25 28.45 11.56
C ALA A 134 21.46 27.29 12.54
N ASP A 135 20.78 27.32 13.70
CA ASP A 135 20.81 26.22 14.68
C ASP A 135 20.29 24.92 14.04
N LEU A 136 19.10 24.96 13.43
CA LEU A 136 18.47 23.83 12.73
C LEU A 136 19.31 23.28 11.56
N GLN A 137 20.05 24.16 10.88
CA GLN A 137 20.96 23.75 9.81
C GLN A 137 22.19 23.02 10.37
N ARG A 138 22.76 23.47 11.51
CA ARG A 138 23.86 22.75 12.18
C ARG A 138 23.43 21.38 12.70
N GLU A 139 22.18 21.27 13.14
CA GLU A 139 21.59 20.02 13.63
C GLU A 139 21.14 19.08 12.50
N ALA A 140 21.41 19.45 11.23
CA ALA A 140 21.00 18.69 10.05
C ALA A 140 19.47 18.46 9.94
N ILE A 141 18.66 19.30 10.60
CA ILE A 141 17.20 19.25 10.51
C ILE A 141 16.70 19.96 9.26
N VAL A 142 17.38 21.04 8.86
CA VAL A 142 17.04 21.88 7.71
C VAL A 142 18.25 21.99 6.79
N VAL A 143 18.01 21.89 5.48
CA VAL A 143 19.04 22.11 4.45
C VAL A 143 18.78 23.45 3.77
N ALA A 144 19.86 24.19 3.55
CA ALA A 144 19.85 25.43 2.81
C ALA A 144 20.29 25.22 1.37
N THR A 145 19.48 25.63 0.41
CA THR A 145 19.83 25.64 -1.00
C THR A 145 20.21 27.07 -1.41
N PRO A 146 21.39 27.31 -1.99
CA PRO A 146 21.73 28.63 -2.54
C PRO A 146 20.84 28.90 -3.76
N GLY A 147 20.06 29.98 -3.70
CA GLY A 147 19.26 30.48 -4.82
C GLY A 147 19.88 31.74 -5.42
N SER A 148 19.47 32.08 -6.64
CA SER A 148 19.98 33.23 -7.41
C SER A 148 19.76 34.59 -6.73
N ARG A 149 18.65 34.75 -5.98
CA ARG A 149 18.34 35.99 -5.23
C ARG A 149 18.41 35.83 -3.72
N ALA A 150 18.07 34.65 -3.21
CA ALA A 150 18.05 34.38 -1.78
C ALA A 150 18.25 32.89 -1.53
N ARG A 151 18.89 32.57 -0.41
CA ARG A 151 18.95 31.20 0.11
C ARG A 151 17.53 30.73 0.47
N THR A 152 17.16 29.56 -0.03
CA THR A 152 15.94 28.84 0.34
C THR A 152 16.27 27.74 1.33
N PHE A 153 15.27 27.32 2.08
CA PHE A 153 15.41 26.30 3.12
C PHE A 153 14.33 25.24 2.93
N ARG A 154 14.68 24.00 3.22
CA ARG A 154 13.77 22.84 3.25
C ARG A 154 14.14 21.92 4.41
N VAL A 155 13.20 21.10 4.87
CA VAL A 155 13.50 20.05 5.86
C VAL A 155 14.44 19.03 5.20
N ALA A 156 15.40 18.51 5.96
CA ALA A 156 16.32 17.47 5.48
C ALA A 156 15.55 16.21 5.10
N GLU A 157 16.00 15.54 4.04
CA GLU A 157 15.32 14.35 3.49
C GLU A 157 15.16 13.25 4.55
N GLU A 158 16.21 13.00 5.33
CA GLU A 158 16.21 12.00 6.41
C GLU A 158 15.17 12.31 7.50
N VAL A 159 14.93 13.59 7.78
CA VAL A 159 13.94 14.04 8.77
C VAL A 159 12.53 13.91 8.20
N ALA A 160 12.34 14.24 6.92
CA ALA A 160 11.08 14.05 6.23
C ALA A 160 10.72 12.56 6.13
N GLU A 161 11.68 11.69 5.84
CA GLU A 161 11.48 10.24 5.80
C GLU A 161 11.11 9.66 7.17
N LYS A 162 11.84 10.04 8.23
CA LYS A 162 11.50 9.64 9.61
C LYS A 162 10.09 10.10 10.00
N TRP A 163 9.70 11.31 9.58
CA TRP A 163 8.37 11.82 9.84
C TRP A 163 7.28 11.04 9.07
N SER A 164 7.52 10.73 7.80
CA SER A 164 6.63 9.89 6.99
C SER A 164 6.43 8.51 7.63
N GLN A 165 7.50 7.91 8.14
CA GLN A 165 7.45 6.63 8.85
C GLN A 165 6.62 6.72 10.14
N VAL A 166 6.76 7.82 10.90
CA VAL A 166 5.96 8.03 12.11
C VAL A 166 4.49 8.25 11.81
N LEU A 167 4.16 8.90 10.70
CA LEU A 167 2.77 9.10 10.26
C LEU A 167 2.16 7.86 9.59
N GLY A 168 2.97 6.82 9.32
CA GLY A 168 2.51 5.61 8.66
C GLY A 168 2.08 5.84 7.20
N VAL A 169 2.54 6.92 6.57
CA VAL A 169 2.35 7.17 5.15
C VAL A 169 3.52 6.57 4.38
N PRO A 170 3.28 5.78 3.31
CA PRO A 170 4.35 5.36 2.41
C PRO A 170 5.08 6.60 1.87
N LYS A 171 6.39 6.45 1.65
CA LYS A 171 7.37 7.53 1.47
C LYS A 171 6.79 8.78 0.79
N TYR A 172 7.05 9.95 1.37
CA TYR A 172 6.76 11.31 0.88
C TYR A 172 7.12 11.59 -0.61
N ARG A 173 7.77 10.65 -1.29
CA ARG A 173 8.30 10.74 -2.65
C ARG A 173 7.25 10.64 -3.77
N ASP A 174 5.99 10.32 -3.48
CA ASP A 174 4.98 10.05 -4.51
C ASP A 174 4.14 11.27 -4.94
N GLN A 175 4.48 12.49 -4.48
CA GLN A 175 3.92 13.70 -5.09
C GLN A 175 4.86 14.21 -6.18
N PRO A 176 4.52 14.06 -7.48
CA PRO A 176 5.26 14.73 -8.53
C PRO A 176 5.11 16.24 -8.31
N HIS A 177 6.22 16.90 -8.00
CA HIS A 177 6.32 18.33 -8.17
C HIS A 177 6.15 18.59 -9.67
N GLU A 178 4.98 19.09 -10.07
CA GLU A 178 4.81 19.70 -11.38
C GLU A 178 5.79 20.85 -11.48
N ASP A 179 6.90 20.60 -12.17
CA ASP A 179 7.74 21.63 -12.76
C ASP A 179 6.84 22.47 -13.68
N GLN A 180 6.28 23.54 -13.15
CA GLN A 180 5.79 24.66 -13.96
C GLN A 180 7.02 25.41 -14.49
N GLY A 181 7.75 24.72 -15.36
CA GLY A 181 8.71 25.31 -16.28
C GLY A 181 7.93 26.16 -17.27
N THR A 182 8.08 27.47 -17.08
CA THR A 182 7.79 28.53 -18.04
C THR A 182 8.09 28.06 -19.47
N ASN A 183 7.03 27.80 -20.25
CA ASN A 183 7.18 27.65 -21.69
C ASN A 183 7.30 29.04 -22.31
N ARG A 184 8.29 29.17 -23.17
CA ARG A 184 8.72 30.38 -23.86
C ARG A 184 8.19 30.36 -25.28
#